data_AF-A0A0Q6TGY6-F1
#
_entry.id   AF-A0A0Q6TGY6-F1
#
_cell.length_a   1.000
_cell.length_b   1.000
_cell.length_c   1.000
_cell.angle_alpha   90.00
_cell.angle_beta   90.00
_cell.angle_gamma   90.00
#
_symmetry.space_group_name_H-M   'P 1'
#
loop_
_entity.id
_entity.type
_entity.pdbx_description
1 polymer ?
#
loop_
_entity_poly.entity_id
_entity_poly.type
_entity_poly.pdbx_seq_one_letter_code
_entity_poly.pdbx_strand_id
1 'polypeptide(L)'
;MYGMCSAKVSELVLRSSIGSHHKQTLRRCHALGRRDFCLYPLDLRHDLLALMKHLTEDWPRRFAHLMQEAGVTANRFSSTELSRPFWVDSVLSEHLAALRYGPSAAEVHAAVASILKREGRLPSKVQLKRTLGVTETEAIDDAVPTSARRLSRAELMGVLVRLAQVVQGKAAGREEQASWARDACAIGLAAWLGISFRKVVHTTLRQGRELEGELRRQAMCPGELQPLVRLLHGWLADYLASVRPRFAGYGSTATELLLTRFGEPYGGFGLAARFAGLLRDHGLQCWPRGVSLLVGAPLREDLQVDLHHLAVGHGVRQIKGAERPHVEIARRRPRKPAHCIDELPVPE
;
A
#
# COMPACT_ATOMS: atom_id res chain seq x y z
N MET A 1 -13.28 -8.89 -4.31
CA MET A 1 -13.86 -7.54 -4.60
C MET A 1 -12.83 -6.40 -4.58
N TYR A 2 -11.77 -6.48 -3.77
CA TYR A 2 -10.83 -5.38 -3.50
C TYR A 2 -10.28 -4.63 -4.72
N GLY A 3 -10.00 -5.32 -5.83
CA GLY A 3 -9.50 -4.74 -7.08
C GLY A 3 -10.57 -4.41 -8.11
N MET A 4 -11.54 -5.31 -8.33
CA MET A 4 -12.50 -5.21 -9.44
C MET A 4 -13.46 -4.01 -9.35
N CYS A 5 -13.79 -3.55 -8.14
CA CYS A 5 -14.62 -2.36 -7.94
C CYS A 5 -13.81 -1.05 -8.04
N SER A 6 -12.52 -1.12 -8.37
CA SER A 6 -11.77 0.05 -8.83
C SER A 6 -12.34 0.49 -10.17
N ALA A 7 -12.64 1.78 -10.32
CA ALA A 7 -13.17 2.35 -11.55
C ALA A 7 -12.35 1.95 -12.78
N LYS A 8 -11.01 1.90 -12.61
CA LYS A 8 -10.05 1.57 -13.67
C LYS A 8 -10.04 0.09 -14.04
N VAL A 9 -10.20 -0.81 -13.06
CA VAL A 9 -10.27 -2.26 -13.32
C VAL A 9 -11.63 -2.61 -13.92
N SER A 10 -12.72 -2.05 -13.38
CA SER A 10 -14.07 -2.23 -13.95
C SER A 10 -14.10 -1.82 -15.43
N GLU A 11 -13.54 -0.66 -15.79
CA GLU A 11 -13.50 -0.18 -17.18
C GLU A 11 -12.72 -1.12 -18.11
N LEU A 12 -11.59 -1.67 -17.65
CA LEU A 12 -10.81 -2.64 -18.41
C LEU A 12 -11.57 -3.95 -18.58
N VAL A 13 -12.18 -4.46 -17.51
CA VAL A 13 -12.96 -5.71 -17.53
C VAL A 13 -14.22 -5.58 -18.38
N LEU A 14 -14.78 -4.38 -18.58
CA LEU A 14 -15.88 -4.17 -19.53
C LEU A 14 -15.50 -4.52 -20.98
N ARG A 15 -14.20 -4.58 -21.30
CA ARG A 15 -13.68 -4.92 -22.64
C ARG A 15 -13.54 -6.43 -22.87
N SER A 16 -13.70 -7.27 -21.84
CA SER A 16 -13.60 -8.72 -21.97
C SER A 16 -14.91 -9.39 -22.39
N SER A 17 -14.87 -10.70 -22.58
CA SER A 17 -15.98 -11.57 -22.95
C SER A 17 -16.97 -11.83 -21.81
N ILE A 18 -16.84 -11.17 -20.66
CA ILE A 18 -17.74 -11.35 -19.51
C ILE A 18 -19.21 -11.08 -19.88
N GLY A 19 -20.12 -11.89 -19.35
CA GLY A 19 -21.54 -11.86 -19.69
C GLY A 19 -22.21 -10.49 -19.51
N SER A 20 -23.26 -10.23 -20.31
CA SER A 20 -23.96 -8.94 -20.36
C SER A 20 -24.49 -8.48 -18.99
N HIS A 21 -25.05 -9.40 -18.20
CA HIS A 21 -25.48 -9.15 -16.83
C HIS A 21 -24.33 -8.66 -15.94
N HIS A 22 -23.19 -9.37 -15.94
CA HIS A 22 -22.00 -8.98 -15.19
C HIS A 22 -21.39 -7.64 -15.65
N LYS A 23 -21.43 -7.34 -16.95
CA LYS A 23 -21.04 -6.02 -17.48
C LYS A 23 -21.94 -4.93 -16.92
N GLN A 24 -23.24 -5.17 -16.84
CA GLN A 24 -24.19 -4.23 -16.24
C GLN A 24 -23.91 -4.03 -14.75
N THR A 25 -23.64 -5.10 -13.99
CA THR A 25 -23.21 -5.03 -12.59
C THR A 25 -21.99 -4.12 -12.42
N LEU A 26 -20.93 -4.33 -13.22
CA LEU A 26 -19.70 -3.52 -13.15
C LEU A 26 -19.94 -2.05 -13.52
N ARG A 27 -20.80 -1.77 -14.51
CA ARG A 27 -21.22 -0.39 -14.85
C ARG A 27 -21.96 0.29 -13.70
N ARG A 28 -22.87 -0.42 -13.04
CA ARG A 28 -23.60 0.09 -11.86
C ARG A 28 -22.65 0.39 -10.71
N CYS A 29 -21.69 -0.49 -10.44
CA CYS A 29 -20.64 -0.25 -9.45
C CYS A 29 -19.77 0.95 -9.81
N HIS A 30 -19.38 1.08 -11.09
CA HIS A 30 -18.60 2.22 -11.56
C HIS A 30 -19.35 3.55 -11.36
N ALA A 31 -20.63 3.60 -11.75
CA ALA A 31 -21.47 4.80 -11.61
C ALA A 31 -21.66 5.24 -10.15
N LEU A 32 -21.75 4.28 -9.21
CA LEU A 32 -21.87 4.57 -7.78
C LEU A 32 -20.54 4.94 -7.11
N GLY A 33 -19.43 4.78 -7.83
CA GLY A 33 -18.07 4.89 -7.31
C GLY A 33 -17.72 3.74 -6.35
N ARG A 34 -16.44 3.63 -5.99
CA ARG A 34 -15.95 2.59 -5.07
C ARG A 34 -16.62 2.76 -3.71
N ARG A 35 -17.48 1.85 -3.25
CA ARG A 35 -18.04 1.84 -1.88
C ARG A 35 -17.64 0.56 -1.14
N ASP A 36 -17.74 0.57 0.18
CA ASP A 36 -17.73 -0.67 0.95
C ASP A 36 -18.88 -1.56 0.49
N PHE A 37 -18.63 -2.88 0.44
CA PHE A 37 -19.60 -3.82 -0.14
C PHE A 37 -21.00 -3.67 0.48
N CYS A 38 -21.07 -3.53 1.80
CA CYS A 38 -22.32 -3.40 2.54
C CYS A 38 -23.10 -2.10 2.26
N LEU A 39 -22.45 -1.11 1.64
CA LEU A 39 -23.07 0.19 1.29
C LEU A 39 -23.65 0.20 -0.12
N TYR A 40 -23.50 -0.87 -0.90
CA TYR A 40 -24.22 -1.00 -2.17
C TYR A 40 -25.69 -1.39 -1.93
N PRO A 41 -26.61 -0.97 -2.82
CA PRO A 41 -27.98 -1.47 -2.87
C PRO A 41 -28.03 -3.00 -2.80
N LEU A 42 -29.05 -3.55 -2.14
CA LEU A 42 -29.15 -5.00 -1.86
C LEU A 42 -29.09 -5.86 -3.13
N ASP A 43 -29.79 -5.42 -4.17
CA ASP A 43 -29.78 -6.05 -5.49
C ASP A 43 -28.38 -6.03 -6.12
N LEU A 44 -27.68 -4.89 -6.07
CA LEU A 44 -26.32 -4.79 -6.57
C LEU A 44 -25.32 -5.63 -5.76
N ARG A 45 -25.55 -5.81 -4.46
CA ARG A 45 -24.77 -6.72 -3.62
C ARG A 45 -24.96 -8.17 -4.06
N HIS A 46 -26.19 -8.59 -4.35
CA HIS A 46 -26.45 -9.92 -4.90
C HIS A 46 -25.77 -10.12 -6.25
N ASP A 47 -25.89 -9.14 -7.16
CA ASP A 47 -25.22 -9.19 -8.47
C ASP A 47 -23.69 -9.30 -8.34
N LEU A 48 -23.10 -8.55 -7.40
CA LEU A 48 -21.65 -8.59 -7.11
C LEU A 48 -21.21 -9.94 -6.54
N LEU A 49 -22.03 -10.57 -5.70
CA LEU A 49 -21.77 -11.91 -5.18
C LEU A 49 -21.93 -12.97 -6.26
N ALA A 50 -22.93 -12.84 -7.15
CA ALA A 50 -23.10 -13.70 -8.31
C ALA A 50 -21.91 -13.59 -9.26
N LEU A 51 -21.43 -12.37 -9.53
CA LEU A 51 -20.20 -12.13 -10.28
C LEU A 51 -18.99 -12.77 -9.59
N MET A 52 -18.84 -12.60 -8.27
CA MET A 52 -17.74 -13.22 -7.53
C MET A 52 -17.79 -14.74 -7.67
N LYS A 53 -18.96 -15.33 -7.43
CA LYS A 53 -19.21 -16.76 -7.59
C LYS A 53 -18.80 -17.21 -8.99
N HIS A 54 -19.29 -16.55 -10.04
CA HIS A 54 -18.94 -16.86 -11.42
C HIS A 54 -17.43 -16.87 -11.66
N LEU A 55 -16.71 -15.86 -11.17
CA LEU A 55 -15.25 -15.77 -11.32
C LEU A 55 -14.49 -16.85 -10.55
N THR A 56 -15.04 -17.30 -9.41
CA THR A 56 -14.42 -18.29 -8.54
C THR A 56 -14.87 -19.73 -8.80
N GLU A 57 -15.92 -19.95 -9.61
CA GLU A 57 -16.46 -21.28 -9.93
C GLU A 57 -15.42 -22.19 -10.61
N ASP A 58 -14.54 -21.61 -11.44
CA ASP A 58 -13.42 -22.30 -12.08
C ASP A 58 -12.11 -21.57 -11.75
N TRP A 59 -11.85 -21.43 -10.45
CA TRP A 59 -10.67 -20.75 -9.94
C TRP A 59 -9.40 -21.59 -10.15
N PRO A 60 -8.27 -20.99 -10.61
CA PRO A 60 -8.07 -19.59 -10.97
C PRO A 60 -8.31 -19.27 -12.45
N ARG A 61 -8.60 -20.28 -13.28
CA ARG A 61 -8.55 -20.20 -14.76
C ARG A 61 -9.46 -19.12 -15.32
N ARG A 62 -10.74 -19.13 -14.94
CA ARG A 62 -11.73 -18.17 -15.48
C ARG A 62 -11.37 -16.74 -15.10
N PHE A 63 -10.98 -16.53 -13.86
CA PHE A 63 -10.52 -15.23 -13.38
C PHE A 63 -9.29 -14.75 -14.16
N ALA A 64 -8.25 -15.58 -14.25
CA ALA A 64 -7.00 -15.26 -14.93
C ALA A 64 -7.25 -14.92 -16.41
N HIS A 65 -8.00 -15.76 -17.12
CA HIS A 65 -8.35 -15.54 -18.53
C HIS A 65 -9.07 -14.20 -18.74
N LEU A 66 -10.09 -13.92 -17.95
CA LEU A 66 -10.84 -12.66 -18.05
C LEU A 66 -9.97 -11.43 -17.77
N MET A 67 -9.05 -11.52 -16.81
CA MET A 67 -8.14 -10.43 -16.48
C MET A 67 -7.08 -10.23 -17.58
N GLN A 68 -6.55 -11.30 -18.16
CA GLN A 68 -5.63 -11.25 -19.30
C GLN A 68 -6.30 -10.64 -20.54
N GLU A 69 -7.51 -11.09 -20.86
CA GLU A 69 -8.33 -10.57 -21.96
C GLU A 69 -8.62 -9.07 -21.79
N ALA A 70 -8.91 -8.65 -20.55
CA ALA A 70 -9.10 -7.24 -20.19
C ALA A 70 -7.79 -6.42 -20.16
N GLY A 71 -6.63 -7.05 -20.31
CA GLY A 71 -5.32 -6.40 -20.18
C GLY A 71 -5.01 -5.88 -18.77
N VAL A 72 -5.59 -6.51 -17.75
CA VAL A 72 -5.33 -6.19 -16.33
C VAL A 72 -4.06 -6.92 -15.90
N THR A 73 -3.07 -6.17 -15.44
CA THR A 73 -1.83 -6.71 -14.86
C THR A 73 -1.93 -6.79 -13.34
N ALA A 74 -1.01 -7.53 -12.70
CA ALA A 74 -0.93 -7.62 -11.24
C ALA A 74 -0.89 -6.23 -10.56
N ASN A 75 -0.15 -5.28 -11.13
CA ASN A 75 -0.04 -3.91 -10.61
C ASN A 75 -1.32 -3.07 -10.81
N ARG A 76 -2.12 -3.36 -11.85
CA ARG A 76 -3.41 -2.68 -12.08
C ARG A 76 -4.54 -3.27 -11.27
N PHE A 77 -4.43 -4.54 -10.88
CA PHE A 77 -5.47 -5.22 -10.14
C PHE A 77 -5.71 -4.59 -8.77
N SER A 78 -4.66 -4.14 -8.08
CA SER A 78 -4.78 -3.40 -6.82
C SER A 78 -3.89 -2.16 -6.85
N SER A 79 -4.48 -0.97 -6.82
CA SER A 79 -3.75 0.29 -6.71
C SER A 79 -3.32 0.61 -5.27
N THR A 80 -3.27 -0.40 -4.40
CA THR A 80 -2.97 -0.24 -2.97
C THR A 80 -1.60 -0.83 -2.67
N GLU A 81 -0.77 -0.10 -1.93
CA GLU A 81 0.55 -0.52 -1.45
C GLU A 81 0.52 -1.63 -0.37
N LEU A 82 -0.68 -2.08 0.02
CA LEU A 82 -0.90 -3.05 1.10
C LEU A 82 -0.87 -4.48 0.57
N SER A 83 -0.50 -5.43 1.43
CA SER A 83 -0.41 -6.82 1.02
C SER A 83 -1.77 -7.37 0.62
N ARG A 84 -1.78 -8.15 -0.46
CA ARG A 84 -2.95 -8.87 -0.96
C ARG A 84 -3.02 -10.22 -0.24
N PRO A 85 -4.22 -10.81 -0.07
CA PRO A 85 -4.30 -12.17 0.44
C PRO A 85 -3.45 -13.10 -0.44
N PHE A 86 -2.68 -14.00 0.19
CA PHE A 86 -1.70 -14.86 -0.51
C PHE A 86 -2.29 -15.58 -1.73
N TRP A 87 -3.49 -16.14 -1.60
CA TRP A 87 -4.17 -16.87 -2.67
C TRP A 87 -4.54 -16.00 -3.89
N VAL A 88 -4.73 -14.69 -3.69
CA VAL A 88 -4.92 -13.74 -4.79
C VAL A 88 -3.56 -13.42 -5.39
N ASP A 89 -2.58 -13.15 -4.53
CA ASP A 89 -1.26 -12.70 -4.95
C ASP A 89 -0.51 -13.76 -5.76
N SER A 90 -0.65 -15.04 -5.40
CA SER A 90 -0.10 -16.16 -6.16
C SER A 90 -0.67 -16.20 -7.58
N VAL A 91 -1.99 -16.08 -7.73
CA VAL A 91 -2.67 -16.10 -9.04
C VAL A 91 -2.33 -14.87 -9.88
N LEU A 92 -2.24 -13.69 -9.26
CA LEU A 92 -1.80 -12.48 -9.96
C LEU A 92 -0.35 -12.60 -10.43
N SER A 93 0.53 -13.17 -9.60
CA SER A 93 1.95 -13.34 -9.92
C SER A 93 2.19 -14.44 -10.94
N GLU A 94 1.39 -15.50 -10.94
CA GLU A 94 1.53 -16.62 -11.86
C GLU A 94 0.93 -16.30 -13.24
N HIS A 95 -0.27 -15.71 -13.26
CA HIS A 95 -1.02 -15.54 -14.51
C HIS A 95 -1.04 -14.11 -15.05
N LEU A 96 -0.84 -13.09 -14.20
CA LEU A 96 -0.91 -11.68 -14.59
C LEU A 96 0.42 -10.93 -14.40
N ALA A 97 1.51 -11.64 -14.12
CA ALA A 97 2.87 -11.13 -14.23
C ALA A 97 3.27 -11.07 -15.71
N ALA A 98 2.65 -10.15 -16.45
CA ALA A 98 3.15 -9.84 -17.78
C ALA A 98 4.51 -9.15 -17.63
N LEU A 99 5.56 -9.82 -18.15
CA LEU A 99 6.83 -9.23 -18.57
C LEU A 99 6.57 -8.21 -19.69
N ARG A 100 5.95 -7.07 -19.36
CA ARG A 100 6.03 -5.89 -20.21
C ARG A 100 7.28 -5.14 -19.76
N TYR A 101 8.17 -4.84 -20.71
CA TYR A 101 9.31 -3.95 -20.51
C TYR A 101 8.90 -2.77 -19.63
N GLY A 102 9.49 -2.72 -18.43
CA GLY A 102 9.33 -1.63 -17.49
C GLY A 102 10.63 -0.85 -17.49
N PRO A 103 10.63 0.43 -17.91
CA PRO A 103 11.84 1.23 -17.92
C PRO A 103 12.42 1.30 -16.51
N SER A 104 13.69 0.96 -16.41
CA SER A 104 14.50 1.07 -15.21
C SER A 104 14.61 2.51 -14.74
N ALA A 105 14.95 2.73 -13.47
CA ALA A 105 15.21 4.06 -12.94
C ALA A 105 16.25 4.84 -13.77
N ALA A 106 17.26 4.14 -14.32
CA ALA A 106 18.28 4.73 -15.17
C ALA A 106 17.69 5.24 -16.50
N GLU A 107 16.81 4.46 -17.13
CA GLU A 107 16.13 4.85 -18.38
C GLU A 107 15.17 6.02 -18.17
N VAL A 108 14.46 6.04 -17.03
CA VAL A 108 13.60 7.16 -16.66
C VAL A 108 14.44 8.42 -16.41
N HIS A 109 15.55 8.34 -15.68
CA HIS A 109 16.45 9.46 -15.46
C HIS A 109 17.06 9.99 -16.78
N ALA A 110 17.45 9.11 -17.69
CA ALA A 110 17.96 9.50 -19.00
C ALA A 110 16.89 10.23 -19.83
N ALA A 111 15.63 9.76 -19.79
CA ALA A 111 14.51 10.43 -20.44
C ALA A 111 14.20 11.81 -19.81
N VAL A 112 14.29 11.94 -18.48
CA VAL A 112 14.15 13.23 -17.78
C VAL A 112 15.24 14.20 -18.22
N ALA A 113 16.50 13.78 -18.19
CA ALA A 113 17.63 14.60 -18.58
C ALA A 113 17.56 15.04 -20.06
N SER A 114 17.12 14.14 -20.95
CA SER A 114 16.93 14.44 -22.37
C SER A 114 15.87 15.52 -22.60
N ILE A 115 14.70 15.40 -21.97
CA ILE A 115 13.61 16.37 -22.13
C ILE A 115 13.99 17.71 -21.50
N LEU A 116 14.62 17.68 -20.31
CA LEU A 116 15.10 18.90 -19.65
C LEU A 116 16.12 19.65 -20.50
N LYS A 117 17.05 18.93 -21.13
CA LYS A 117 18.05 19.52 -22.04
C LYS A 117 17.43 20.09 -23.31
N ARG A 118 16.35 19.49 -23.83
CA ARG A 118 15.70 19.93 -25.07
C ARG A 118 14.72 21.08 -24.86
N GLU A 119 13.97 21.07 -23.76
CA GLU A 119 12.83 21.98 -23.55
C GLU A 119 13.06 22.98 -22.40
N GLY A 120 14.17 22.89 -21.67
CA GLY A 120 14.52 23.80 -20.58
C GLY A 120 13.61 23.69 -19.34
N ARG A 121 12.72 22.68 -19.30
CA ARG A 121 11.76 22.45 -18.23
C ARG A 121 11.64 20.97 -17.88
N LEU A 122 11.25 20.67 -16.65
CA LEU A 122 11.00 19.30 -16.21
C LEU A 122 9.82 18.67 -16.99
N PRO A 123 9.93 17.40 -17.40
CA PRO A 123 8.87 16.72 -18.15
C PRO A 123 7.67 16.38 -17.25
N SER A 124 6.47 16.40 -17.83
CA SER A 124 5.29 15.85 -17.15
C SER A 124 5.25 14.32 -17.24
N LYS A 125 4.53 13.65 -16.33
CA LYS A 125 4.35 12.18 -16.38
C LYS A 125 3.79 11.68 -17.72
N VAL A 126 2.86 12.43 -18.31
CA VAL A 126 2.28 12.08 -19.62
C VAL A 126 3.36 12.14 -20.70
N GLN A 127 4.22 13.14 -20.64
CA GLN A 127 5.32 13.31 -21.58
C GLN A 127 6.37 12.21 -21.43
N LEU A 128 6.77 11.85 -20.20
CA LEU A 128 7.66 10.72 -19.93
C LEU A 128 7.09 9.39 -20.43
N LYS A 129 5.81 9.12 -20.16
CA LYS A 129 5.12 7.92 -20.62
C LYS A 129 5.14 7.79 -22.15
N ARG A 130 4.89 8.91 -22.85
CA ARG A 130 4.97 8.97 -24.32
C ARG A 130 6.39 8.72 -24.83
N THR A 131 7.39 9.36 -24.22
CA THR A 131 8.81 9.22 -24.60
C THR A 131 9.33 7.81 -24.37
N LEU A 132 8.94 7.17 -23.27
CA LEU A 132 9.38 5.83 -22.90
C LEU A 132 8.52 4.72 -23.52
N GLY A 133 7.47 5.05 -24.28
CA GLY A 133 6.57 4.08 -24.89
C GLY A 133 5.79 3.24 -23.88
N VAL A 134 5.66 3.70 -22.64
CA VAL A 134 5.02 2.94 -21.55
C VAL A 134 3.74 3.60 -21.09
N THR A 135 2.75 2.76 -20.79
CA THR A 135 1.49 3.25 -20.24
C THR A 135 1.63 3.62 -18.76
N GLU A 136 2.39 2.86 -17.96
CA GLU A 136 2.61 3.08 -16.51
C GLU A 136 3.93 2.43 -16.04
N THR A 137 4.67 3.09 -15.14
CA THR A 137 5.89 2.56 -14.49
C THR A 137 6.12 3.27 -13.16
N GLU A 138 6.38 2.52 -12.08
CA GLU A 138 6.69 3.04 -10.74
C GLU A 138 7.90 3.99 -10.76
N ALA A 139 8.93 3.65 -11.54
CA ALA A 139 10.11 4.50 -11.75
C ALA A 139 9.77 5.91 -12.31
N ILE A 140 8.70 6.07 -13.10
CA ILE A 140 8.22 7.38 -13.56
C ILE A 140 7.52 8.13 -12.43
N ASP A 141 6.81 7.39 -11.56
CA ASP A 141 6.11 7.98 -10.43
C ASP A 141 7.09 8.53 -9.37
N ASP A 142 8.26 7.90 -9.23
CA ASP A 142 9.37 8.36 -8.39
C ASP A 142 10.14 9.54 -9.01
N ALA A 143 10.46 9.47 -10.32
CA ALA A 143 11.29 10.48 -10.98
C ALA A 143 10.58 11.80 -11.25
N VAL A 144 9.26 11.79 -11.42
CA VAL A 144 8.44 13.00 -11.50
C VAL A 144 7.33 12.86 -10.46
N PRO A 145 7.56 13.31 -9.22
CA PRO A 145 6.50 13.35 -8.23
C PRO A 145 5.33 14.12 -8.84
N THR A 146 4.16 13.48 -8.95
CA THR A 146 2.93 14.24 -9.24
C THR A 146 2.91 15.39 -8.24
N SER A 147 2.54 16.60 -8.64
CA SER A 147 2.10 17.64 -7.69
C SER A 147 0.83 17.12 -7.00
N ALA A 148 1.05 16.16 -6.11
CA ALA A 148 0.06 15.36 -5.46
C ALA A 148 -0.46 16.27 -4.37
N ARG A 149 -1.61 16.92 -4.59
CA ARG A 149 -2.41 17.50 -3.50
C ARG A 149 -2.34 16.55 -2.32
N ARG A 150 -1.82 17.02 -1.19
CA ARG A 150 -1.76 16.31 0.08
C ARG A 150 -2.92 16.80 0.95
N LEU A 151 -3.24 16.06 2.00
CA LEU A 151 -4.13 16.60 3.03
C LEU A 151 -3.39 17.72 3.74
N SER A 152 -4.04 18.87 3.85
CA SER A 152 -3.66 19.91 4.80
C SER A 152 -3.83 19.37 6.23
N ARG A 153 -3.13 20.01 7.18
CA ARG A 153 -3.25 19.70 8.62
C ARG A 153 -4.71 19.72 9.09
N ALA A 154 -5.47 20.73 8.67
CA ALA A 154 -6.89 20.86 9.01
C ALA A 154 -7.75 19.71 8.44
N GLU A 155 -7.55 19.34 7.16
CA GLU A 155 -8.26 18.21 6.54
C GLU A 155 -7.89 16.89 7.26
N LEU A 156 -6.62 16.69 7.58
CA LEU A 156 -6.16 15.47 8.26
C LEU A 156 -6.71 15.37 9.69
N MET A 157 -6.71 16.48 10.44
CA MET A 157 -7.37 16.56 11.74
C MET A 157 -8.86 16.23 11.66
N GLY A 158 -9.58 16.82 10.70
CA GLY A 158 -11.00 16.55 10.50
C GLY A 158 -11.29 15.08 10.20
N VAL A 159 -10.44 14.44 9.39
CA VAL A 159 -10.53 13.00 9.09
C VAL A 159 -10.30 12.14 10.33
N LEU A 160 -9.33 12.49 11.19
CA LEU A 160 -9.05 11.76 12.43
C LEU A 160 -10.17 11.93 13.48
N VAL A 161 -10.76 13.12 13.58
CA VAL A 161 -11.96 13.34 14.42
C VAL A 161 -13.13 12.50 13.91
N ARG A 162 -13.33 12.42 12.59
CA ARG A 162 -14.37 11.56 12.00
C ARG A 162 -14.12 10.09 12.30
N LEU A 163 -12.86 9.65 12.23
CA LEU A 163 -12.46 8.30 12.62
C LEU A 163 -12.79 8.00 14.10
N ALA A 164 -12.55 8.95 15.01
CA ALA A 164 -12.93 8.80 16.42
C ALA A 164 -14.43 8.54 16.59
N GLN A 165 -15.27 9.31 15.89
CA GLN A 165 -16.73 9.14 15.91
C GLN A 165 -17.15 7.75 15.38
N VAL A 166 -16.50 7.29 14.30
CA VAL A 166 -16.77 5.95 13.75
C VAL A 166 -16.38 4.87 14.75
N VAL A 167 -15.22 4.96 15.40
CA VAL A 167 -14.78 3.98 16.40
C VAL A 167 -15.73 3.95 17.60
N GLN A 168 -16.20 5.10 18.08
CA GLN A 168 -17.15 5.21 19.19
C GLN A 168 -18.56 4.69 18.84
N GLY A 169 -19.02 4.93 17.61
CA GLY A 169 -20.36 4.55 17.16
C GLY A 169 -20.53 3.07 16.78
N LYS A 170 -19.46 2.27 16.84
CA LYS A 170 -19.53 0.84 16.51
C LYS A 170 -20.04 0.05 17.72
N ALA A 171 -21.18 -0.63 17.52
CA ALA A 171 -21.80 -1.49 18.52
C ALA A 171 -20.79 -2.51 19.09
N ALA A 172 -20.93 -2.81 20.38
CA ALA A 172 -20.03 -3.58 21.23
C ALA A 172 -19.88 -5.08 20.86
N GLY A 173 -19.97 -5.43 19.57
CA GLY A 173 -19.42 -6.67 19.07
C GLY A 173 -17.91 -6.65 19.32
N ARG A 174 -17.47 -7.37 20.37
CA ARG A 174 -16.10 -7.35 20.90
C ARG A 174 -15.00 -7.51 19.83
N GLU A 175 -15.30 -8.12 18.68
CA GLU A 175 -14.36 -8.33 17.57
C GLU A 175 -14.32 -7.19 16.53
N GLU A 176 -15.47 -6.62 16.16
CA GLU A 176 -15.51 -5.50 15.20
C GLU A 176 -14.87 -4.26 15.83
N GLN A 177 -15.18 -3.99 17.10
CA GLN A 177 -14.59 -2.88 17.85
C GLN A 177 -13.06 -3.02 17.98
N ALA A 178 -12.57 -4.23 18.27
CA ALA A 178 -11.14 -4.52 18.34
C ALA A 178 -10.43 -4.31 16.98
N SER A 179 -11.08 -4.70 15.88
CA SER A 179 -10.54 -4.48 14.54
C SER A 179 -10.48 -3.00 14.18
N TRP A 180 -11.51 -2.22 14.56
CA TRP A 180 -11.53 -0.77 14.38
C TRP A 180 -10.49 -0.05 15.25
N ALA A 181 -10.26 -0.49 16.49
CA ALA A 181 -9.22 0.06 17.35
C ALA A 181 -7.82 -0.14 16.74
N ARG A 182 -7.54 -1.33 16.19
CA ARG A 182 -6.30 -1.59 15.44
C ARG A 182 -6.18 -0.70 14.20
N ASP A 183 -7.23 -0.61 13.40
CA ASP A 183 -7.21 0.18 12.16
C ASP A 183 -7.10 1.69 12.47
N ALA A 184 -7.68 2.15 13.58
CA ALA A 184 -7.53 3.52 14.06
C ALA A 184 -6.10 3.83 14.50
N CYS A 185 -5.43 2.91 15.20
CA CYS A 185 -4.00 3.01 15.48
C CYS A 185 -3.19 3.11 14.19
N ALA A 186 -3.48 2.25 13.21
CA ALA A 186 -2.75 2.23 11.96
C ALA A 186 -2.90 3.55 11.16
N ILE A 187 -4.12 4.06 11.04
CA ILE A 187 -4.39 5.33 10.34
C ILE A 187 -3.79 6.51 11.12
N GLY A 188 -3.96 6.53 12.44
CA GLY A 188 -3.45 7.57 13.32
C GLY A 188 -1.92 7.66 13.27
N LEU A 189 -1.22 6.53 13.34
CA LEU A 189 0.24 6.48 13.23
C LEU A 189 0.74 6.92 11.85
N ALA A 190 0.04 6.53 10.77
CA ALA A 190 0.38 6.96 9.42
C ALA A 190 0.27 8.49 9.28
N ALA A 191 -0.80 9.07 9.82
CA ALA A 191 -1.05 10.50 9.81
C ALA A 191 -0.05 11.26 10.69
N TRP A 192 0.24 10.74 11.88
CA TRP A 192 1.20 11.33 12.81
C TRP A 192 2.60 11.42 12.21
N LEU A 193 3.08 10.30 11.65
CA LEU A 193 4.44 10.18 11.12
C LEU A 193 4.56 10.61 9.65
N GLY A 194 3.46 10.87 8.96
CA GLY A 194 3.45 11.19 7.52
C GLY A 194 3.97 10.04 6.64
N ILE A 195 3.88 8.80 7.12
CA ILE A 195 4.36 7.60 6.43
C ILE A 195 3.21 6.81 5.79
N SER A 196 3.58 5.92 4.87
CA SER A 196 2.62 5.08 4.16
C SER A 196 2.06 3.97 5.06
N PHE A 197 0.88 3.43 4.73
CA PHE A 197 0.28 2.34 5.50
C PHE A 197 1.14 1.09 5.45
N ARG A 198 1.85 0.86 4.34
CA ARG A 198 2.82 -0.23 4.25
C ARG A 198 3.91 -0.09 5.31
N LYS A 199 4.44 1.12 5.54
CA LYS A 199 5.42 1.34 6.61
C LYS A 199 4.82 1.13 8.00
N VAL A 200 3.59 1.61 8.24
CA VAL A 200 2.93 1.43 9.53
C VAL A 200 2.72 -0.04 9.89
N VAL A 201 2.26 -0.87 8.95
CA VAL A 201 2.00 -2.29 9.26
C VAL A 201 3.25 -3.10 9.58
N HIS A 202 4.44 -2.64 9.15
CA HIS A 202 5.73 -3.25 9.49
C HIS A 202 6.35 -2.64 10.76
N THR A 203 5.62 -1.81 11.50
CA THR A 203 6.11 -1.26 12.77
C THR A 203 6.21 -2.38 13.81
N THR A 204 7.33 -2.47 14.50
CA THR A 204 7.54 -3.45 15.56
C THR A 204 6.84 -3.02 16.86
N LEU A 205 6.55 -3.97 17.74
CA LEU A 205 6.00 -3.73 19.07
C LEU A 205 6.88 -2.77 19.87
N ARG A 206 8.21 -2.92 19.77
CA ARG A 206 9.17 -2.03 20.43
C ARG A 206 8.98 -0.58 19.96
N GLN A 207 8.98 -0.35 18.66
CA GLN A 207 8.74 0.98 18.08
C GLN A 207 7.36 1.52 18.48
N GLY A 208 6.33 0.67 18.53
CA GLY A 208 5.01 1.06 18.99
C GLY A 208 4.97 1.52 20.45
N ARG A 209 5.72 0.87 21.35
CA ARG A 209 5.86 1.30 22.75
C ARG A 209 6.65 2.60 22.89
N GLU A 210 7.71 2.76 22.09
CA GLU A 210 8.48 4.01 22.03
C GLU A 210 7.60 5.18 21.57
N LEU A 211 6.77 4.95 20.54
CA LEU A 211 5.79 5.93 20.04
C LEU A 211 4.69 6.23 21.06
N GLU A 212 4.19 5.23 21.80
CA GLU A 212 3.21 5.45 22.87
C GLU A 212 3.80 6.36 23.96
N GLY A 213 5.04 6.12 24.38
CA GLY A 213 5.74 6.98 25.33
C GLY A 213 5.97 8.39 24.81
N GLU A 214 6.27 8.56 23.52
CA GLU A 214 6.39 9.88 22.88
C GLU A 214 5.06 10.63 22.89
N LEU A 215 3.99 9.99 22.40
CA LEU A 215 2.65 10.56 22.36
C LEU A 215 2.14 10.91 23.77
N ARG A 216 2.41 10.06 24.76
CA ARG A 216 2.05 10.32 26.16
C ARG A 216 2.70 11.59 26.69
N ARG A 217 3.99 11.81 26.41
CA ARG A 217 4.70 13.04 26.82
C ARG A 217 4.11 14.27 26.13
N GLN A 218 3.92 14.19 24.81
CA GLN A 218 3.38 15.31 24.04
C GLN A 218 1.90 15.62 24.38
N ALA A 219 1.11 14.62 24.79
CA ALA A 219 -0.26 14.80 25.24
C ALA A 219 -0.37 15.69 26.51
N MET A 220 0.71 15.76 27.30
CA MET A 220 0.82 16.60 28.49
C MET A 220 1.29 18.03 28.16
N CYS A 221 1.92 18.23 27.01
CA CYS A 221 2.35 19.55 26.55
C CYS A 221 1.16 20.33 25.98
N PRO A 222 0.89 21.57 26.42
CA PRO A 222 -0.13 22.41 25.81
C PRO A 222 0.30 22.82 24.40
N GLY A 223 -0.63 22.78 23.45
CA GLY A 223 -0.37 23.13 22.05
C GLY A 223 -1.59 22.89 21.17
N GLU A 224 -1.59 23.44 19.97
CA GLU A 224 -2.71 23.33 19.02
C GLU A 224 -3.05 21.86 18.69
N LEU A 225 -2.03 20.99 18.64
CA LEU A 225 -2.20 19.56 18.38
C LEU A 225 -2.53 18.73 19.62
N GLN A 226 -2.52 19.29 20.83
CA GLN A 226 -2.69 18.52 22.07
C GLN A 226 -3.95 17.64 22.08
N PRO A 227 -5.15 18.11 21.65
CA PRO A 227 -6.34 17.25 21.62
C PRO A 227 -6.16 16.04 20.69
N LEU A 228 -5.45 16.22 19.58
CA LEU A 228 -5.18 15.17 18.61
C LEU A 228 -4.15 14.17 19.14
N VAL A 229 -3.08 14.65 19.76
CA VAL A 229 -2.06 13.80 20.38
C VAL A 229 -2.69 12.95 21.49
N ARG A 230 -3.59 13.52 22.31
CA ARG A 230 -4.36 12.77 23.32
C ARG A 230 -5.23 11.68 22.69
N LEU A 231 -5.88 11.98 21.57
CA LEU A 231 -6.69 11.00 20.83
C LEU A 231 -5.83 9.84 20.30
N LEU A 232 -4.69 10.15 19.67
CA LEU A 232 -3.75 9.16 19.13
C LEU A 232 -3.13 8.31 20.24
N HIS A 233 -2.72 8.95 21.34
CA HIS A 233 -2.23 8.26 22.54
C HIS A 233 -3.28 7.29 23.08
N GLY A 234 -4.52 7.75 23.24
CA GLY A 234 -5.63 6.92 23.73
C GLY A 234 -5.84 5.67 22.87
N TRP A 235 -5.88 5.82 21.53
CA TRP A 235 -6.02 4.66 20.64
C TRP A 235 -4.86 3.67 20.79
N LEU A 236 -3.62 4.15 20.78
CA LEU A 236 -2.45 3.29 20.86
C LEU A 236 -2.33 2.61 22.23
N ALA A 237 -2.59 3.33 23.31
CA ALA A 237 -2.60 2.80 24.67
C ALA A 237 -3.68 1.73 24.84
N ASP A 238 -4.92 2.01 24.41
CA ASP A 238 -6.03 1.05 24.48
C ASP A 238 -5.76 -0.20 23.64
N TYR A 239 -5.19 -0.02 22.45
CA TYR A 239 -4.81 -1.14 21.60
C TYR A 239 -3.72 -2.00 22.25
N LEU A 240 -2.66 -1.39 22.79
CA LEU A 240 -1.56 -2.11 23.43
C LEU A 240 -1.99 -2.81 24.72
N ALA A 241 -2.88 -2.20 25.51
CA ALA A 241 -3.33 -2.73 26.79
C ALA A 241 -4.44 -3.78 26.65
N SER A 242 -5.39 -3.58 25.73
CA SER A 242 -6.63 -4.35 25.71
C SER A 242 -6.79 -5.23 24.48
N VAL A 243 -6.39 -4.74 23.30
CA VAL A 243 -6.69 -5.42 22.02
C VAL A 243 -5.57 -6.35 21.60
N ARG A 244 -4.34 -5.83 21.55
CA ARG A 244 -3.17 -6.58 21.11
C ARG A 244 -2.92 -7.84 21.96
N PRO A 245 -3.03 -7.83 23.30
CA PRO A 245 -2.84 -9.05 24.09
C PRO A 245 -3.88 -10.13 23.75
N ARG A 246 -5.12 -9.72 23.48
CA ARG A 246 -6.19 -10.63 23.05
C ARG A 246 -5.91 -11.26 21.69
N PHE A 247 -5.35 -10.48 20.76
CA PHE A 247 -4.97 -10.98 19.43
C PHE A 247 -3.74 -11.89 19.48
N ALA A 248 -2.73 -11.53 20.28
CA ALA A 248 -1.51 -12.29 20.41
C ALA A 248 -1.76 -13.69 21.02
N GLY A 249 -2.68 -13.78 21.99
CA GLY A 249 -2.88 -15.00 22.76
C GLY A 249 -1.72 -15.26 23.73
N TYR A 250 -1.81 -16.36 24.48
CA TYR A 250 -0.78 -16.75 25.44
C TYR A 250 0.46 -17.30 24.73
N GLY A 251 1.66 -16.85 25.11
CA GLY A 251 2.92 -17.36 24.55
C GLY A 251 3.31 -16.84 23.17
N SER A 252 2.66 -15.79 22.66
CA SER A 252 2.97 -15.21 21.34
C SER A 252 4.41 -14.72 21.22
N THR A 253 5.05 -15.06 20.10
CA THR A 253 6.38 -14.56 19.70
C THR A 253 6.30 -13.41 18.69
N ALA A 254 5.09 -12.93 18.37
CA ALA A 254 4.89 -11.90 17.34
C ALA A 254 5.55 -10.57 17.75
N THR A 255 6.47 -10.11 16.88
CA THR A 255 7.27 -8.89 17.12
C THR A 255 6.62 -7.65 16.53
N GLU A 256 5.60 -7.83 15.69
CA GLU A 256 4.87 -6.79 15.00
C GLU A 256 3.89 -6.07 15.95
N LEU A 257 3.75 -4.76 15.76
CA LEU A 257 2.83 -3.95 16.55
C LEU A 257 1.39 -4.36 16.28
N LEU A 258 1.02 -4.44 15.00
CA LEU A 258 -0.36 -4.66 14.56
C LEU A 258 -0.57 -6.14 14.22
N LEU A 259 -1.57 -6.75 14.86
CA LEU A 259 -1.90 -8.17 14.66
C LEU A 259 -3.29 -8.35 14.05
N THR A 260 -3.48 -9.45 13.35
CA THR A 260 -4.82 -9.94 13.01
C THR A 260 -5.48 -10.49 14.27
N ARG A 261 -6.80 -10.74 14.21
CA ARG A 261 -7.52 -11.39 15.31
C ARG A 261 -7.02 -12.81 15.64
N PHE A 262 -6.21 -13.38 14.73
CA PHE A 262 -5.64 -14.72 14.85
C PHE A 262 -4.19 -14.70 15.35
N GLY A 263 -3.67 -13.53 15.73
CA GLY A 263 -2.30 -13.38 16.25
C GLY A 263 -1.21 -13.29 15.18
N GLU A 264 -1.59 -13.28 13.90
CA GLU A 264 -0.64 -13.14 12.78
C GLU A 264 -0.29 -11.66 12.54
N PRO A 265 0.85 -11.36 11.89
CA PRO A 265 1.18 -10.01 11.43
C PRO A 265 0.07 -9.39 10.57
N TYR A 266 -0.36 -8.18 10.91
CA TYR A 266 -1.42 -7.52 10.17
C TYR A 266 -0.92 -6.92 8.85
N GLY A 267 -1.35 -7.46 7.71
CA GLY A 267 -0.98 -6.93 6.38
C GLY A 267 -1.65 -5.62 5.97
N GLY A 268 -2.54 -5.05 6.78
CA GLY A 268 -3.32 -3.86 6.43
C GLY A 268 -4.57 -4.14 5.58
N PHE A 269 -5.06 -5.38 5.52
CA PHE A 269 -6.19 -5.76 4.68
C PHE A 269 -7.42 -4.87 4.92
N GLY A 270 -7.84 -4.13 3.88
CA GLY A 270 -8.99 -3.23 3.94
C GLY A 270 -8.70 -1.83 4.52
N LEU A 271 -7.51 -1.57 5.07
CA LEU A 271 -7.15 -0.29 5.68
C LEU A 271 -7.24 0.88 4.69
N ALA A 272 -6.70 0.70 3.47
CA ALA A 272 -6.80 1.69 2.41
C ALA A 272 -8.24 1.98 1.98
N ALA A 273 -9.11 0.96 1.98
CA ALA A 273 -10.52 1.12 1.63
C ALA A 273 -11.26 1.90 2.72
N ARG A 274 -11.05 1.55 4.00
CA ARG A 274 -11.60 2.29 5.15
C ARG A 274 -11.16 3.75 5.14
N PHE A 275 -9.87 4.00 4.91
CA PHE A 275 -9.37 5.37 4.84
C PHE A 275 -10.01 6.17 3.69
N ALA A 276 -10.13 5.58 2.50
CA ALA A 276 -10.85 6.21 1.40
C ALA A 276 -12.33 6.45 1.70
N GLY A 277 -12.96 5.60 2.52
CA GLY A 277 -14.30 5.81 3.07
C GLY A 277 -14.35 7.05 3.97
N LEU A 278 -13.43 7.16 4.95
CA LEU A 278 -13.35 8.30 5.86
C LEU A 278 -13.16 9.63 5.12
N LEU A 279 -12.30 9.67 4.12
CA LEU A 279 -12.07 10.87 3.31
C LEU A 279 -13.34 11.34 2.61
N ARG A 280 -14.14 10.39 2.11
CA ARG A 280 -15.40 10.68 1.44
C ARG A 280 -16.47 11.15 2.41
N ASP A 281 -16.60 10.48 3.55
CA ASP A 281 -17.55 10.85 4.60
C ASP A 281 -17.23 12.23 5.18
N HIS A 282 -15.95 12.64 5.15
CA HIS A 282 -15.50 13.98 5.48
C HIS A 282 -15.73 15.01 4.35
N GLY A 283 -16.20 14.60 3.18
CA GLY A 283 -16.52 15.50 2.05
C GLY A 283 -15.33 15.88 1.16
N LEU A 284 -14.18 15.20 1.27
CA LEU A 284 -12.99 15.53 0.48
C LEU A 284 -13.16 15.04 -0.96
N GLN A 285 -13.29 15.96 -1.92
CA GLN A 285 -13.47 15.60 -3.34
C GLN A 285 -12.32 14.74 -3.92
N CYS A 286 -11.11 14.88 -3.37
CA CYS A 286 -9.95 14.09 -3.79
C CYS A 286 -9.86 12.69 -3.14
N TRP A 287 -10.89 12.25 -2.39
CA TRP A 287 -10.93 10.95 -1.72
C TRP A 287 -10.56 9.73 -2.59
N PRO A 288 -10.79 9.67 -3.93
CA PRO A 288 -10.40 8.50 -4.72
C PRO A 288 -8.90 8.23 -4.71
N ARG A 289 -8.09 9.24 -4.36
CA ARG A 289 -6.63 9.15 -4.23
C ARG A 289 -6.19 8.45 -2.93
N GLY A 290 -7.08 8.34 -1.94
CA GLY A 290 -6.88 7.55 -0.73
C GLY A 290 -5.55 7.82 -0.01
N VAL A 291 -4.78 6.75 0.22
CA VAL A 291 -3.52 6.76 0.98
C VAL A 291 -2.46 7.68 0.37
N SER A 292 -2.51 7.93 -0.95
CA SER A 292 -1.56 8.84 -1.61
C SER A 292 -1.68 10.30 -1.16
N LEU A 293 -2.73 10.65 -0.41
CA LEU A 293 -2.91 11.98 0.18
C LEU A 293 -2.21 12.14 1.54
N LEU A 294 -1.81 11.04 2.20
CA LEU A 294 -1.16 11.04 3.52
C LEU A 294 0.37 11.19 3.45
N VAL A 295 0.99 10.66 2.40
CA VAL A 295 2.46 10.52 2.34
C VAL A 295 3.14 11.89 2.28
N GLY A 296 4.04 12.14 3.24
CA GLY A 296 4.84 13.38 3.31
C GLY A 296 4.09 14.60 3.85
N ALA A 297 2.93 14.42 4.50
CA ALA A 297 2.24 15.47 5.26
C ALA A 297 2.15 15.04 6.74
N PRO A 298 3.27 14.95 7.47
CA PRO A 298 3.23 14.59 8.89
C PRO A 298 2.49 15.66 9.68
N LEU A 299 1.69 15.22 10.67
CA LEU A 299 1.16 16.11 11.70
C LEU A 299 2.24 16.54 12.69
N ARG A 300 3.26 15.71 12.87
CA ARG A 300 4.42 16.00 13.70
C ARG A 300 5.24 17.15 13.11
N GLU A 301 5.52 18.17 13.91
CA GLU A 301 6.25 19.38 13.49
C GLU A 301 7.78 19.17 13.41
N ASP A 302 8.32 18.12 14.05
CA ASP A 302 9.77 18.02 14.32
C ASP A 302 10.63 17.35 13.22
N LEU A 303 10.10 17.11 12.02
CA LEU A 303 10.85 16.44 10.95
C LEU A 303 10.80 17.20 9.61
N GLN A 304 11.71 18.17 9.44
CA GLN A 304 12.43 18.35 8.16
C GLN A 304 13.55 17.30 8.06
N VAL A 305 13.27 16.02 8.32
CA VAL A 305 14.28 14.96 8.23
C VAL A 305 14.09 14.20 6.94
N ASP A 306 15.18 14.17 6.18
CA ASP A 306 15.39 13.32 5.02
C ASP A 306 14.75 11.94 5.22
N LEU A 307 13.76 11.66 4.38
CA LEU A 307 13.06 10.37 4.23
C LEU A 307 14.00 9.19 3.92
N HIS A 308 15.31 9.43 3.78
CA HIS A 308 16.35 8.45 3.48
C HIS A 308 16.76 7.57 4.69
N HIS A 309 16.63 8.02 5.93
CA HIS A 309 17.16 7.25 7.07
C HIS A 309 16.25 6.11 7.57
N LEU A 310 14.99 6.04 7.12
CA LEU A 310 14.11 4.88 7.33
C LEU A 310 14.14 3.89 6.14
N ALA A 311 15.03 4.10 5.15
CA ALA A 311 15.13 3.28 3.94
C ALA A 311 16.24 2.21 3.97
N VAL A 312 17.06 2.14 5.03
CA VAL A 312 18.18 1.17 5.08
C VAL A 312 17.95 0.14 6.17
N GLY A 313 17.06 -0.79 5.88
CA GLY A 313 17.04 -2.12 6.48
C GLY A 313 17.85 -3.09 5.64
N HIS A 314 19.11 -2.77 5.31
CA HIS A 314 20.12 -3.75 4.94
C HIS A 314 21.49 -3.22 5.34
N GLY A 315 22.12 -3.91 6.28
CA GLY A 315 23.45 -3.56 6.77
C GLY A 315 24.49 -3.63 5.67
N VAL A 316 25.08 -2.48 5.36
CA VAL A 316 26.48 -2.41 4.99
C VAL A 316 27.12 -1.46 6.00
N ARG A 317 27.86 -2.02 6.96
CA ARG A 317 28.67 -1.25 7.90
C ARG A 317 29.71 -0.46 7.08
N GLN A 318 29.55 0.86 6.99
CA GLN A 318 30.68 1.72 6.66
C GLN A 318 31.53 1.88 7.92
N ILE A 319 32.66 1.18 7.95
CA ILE A 319 33.77 1.50 8.83
C ILE A 319 34.47 2.72 8.22
N LYS A 320 34.46 3.85 8.93
CA LYS A 320 35.27 5.02 8.58
C LYS A 320 36.68 4.84 9.14
N GLY A 321 37.69 5.02 8.28
CA GLY A 321 39.04 5.39 8.68
C GLY A 321 40.10 4.32 8.44
N ALA A 322 40.65 4.28 7.22
CA ALA A 322 42.06 3.98 6.97
C ALA A 322 42.39 4.37 5.52
N GLU A 323 43.61 4.83 5.34
CA GLU A 323 44.14 5.56 4.18
C GLU A 323 44.06 4.78 2.86
N ARG A 324 44.01 5.54 1.76
CA ARG A 324 44.12 5.01 0.39
C ARG A 324 45.50 4.36 0.20
N PRO A 325 45.56 3.27 -0.57
CA PRO A 325 46.59 3.19 -1.59
C PRO A 325 46.02 2.89 -2.99
N HIS A 326 46.66 3.52 -3.96
CA HIS A 326 46.55 3.27 -5.40
C HIS A 326 46.68 1.78 -5.73
N VAL A 327 45.80 1.23 -6.57
CA VAL A 327 46.08 -0.01 -7.32
C VAL A 327 45.50 0.07 -8.75
N GLU A 328 46.40 -0.21 -9.69
CA GLU A 328 46.26 -0.36 -11.14
C GLU A 328 45.10 -1.25 -11.62
N ILE A 329 44.45 -0.82 -12.71
CA ILE A 329 43.42 -1.58 -13.41
C ILE A 329 44.11 -2.56 -14.39
N ALA A 330 44.26 -3.82 -13.97
CA ALA A 330 44.65 -4.91 -14.87
C ALA A 330 43.39 -5.55 -15.51
N ARG A 331 43.22 -5.36 -16.82
CA ARG A 331 42.18 -6.00 -17.65
C ARG A 331 42.41 -7.52 -17.70
N ARG A 332 41.40 -8.34 -17.34
CA ARG A 332 41.38 -9.79 -17.67
C ARG A 332 40.23 -10.13 -18.61
N ARG A 333 40.58 -10.83 -19.69
CA ARG A 333 39.72 -11.37 -20.76
C ARG A 333 38.89 -12.58 -20.29
N PRO A 334 37.75 -12.89 -20.93
CA PRO A 334 36.92 -14.05 -20.58
C PRO A 334 37.52 -15.37 -21.12
N ARG A 335 37.41 -16.44 -20.34
CA ARG A 335 37.77 -17.82 -20.76
C ARG A 335 36.55 -18.56 -21.32
N LYS A 336 36.77 -19.31 -22.41
CA LYS A 336 35.84 -20.25 -23.08
C LYS A 336 35.47 -21.46 -22.18
N PRO A 337 34.37 -22.17 -22.46
CA PRO A 337 34.01 -23.42 -21.79
C PRO A 337 34.67 -24.63 -22.47
N ALA A 338 34.97 -25.67 -21.70
CA ALA A 338 35.37 -26.98 -22.20
C ALA A 338 34.50 -28.07 -21.56
N HIS A 339 34.08 -29.02 -22.39
CA HIS A 339 33.30 -30.23 -22.08
C HIS A 339 34.10 -31.29 -21.30
N CYS A 340 33.36 -32.12 -20.54
CA CYS A 340 33.33 -33.61 -20.55
C CYS A 340 33.13 -34.15 -19.11
N ILE A 341 31.95 -34.72 -18.78
CA ILE A 341 31.59 -36.16 -18.63
C ILE A 341 32.50 -36.91 -17.64
N ASP A 342 31.95 -37.40 -16.51
CA ASP A 342 31.92 -38.82 -16.13
C ASP A 342 31.20 -39.06 -14.78
N GLU A 343 30.15 -39.89 -14.89
CA GLU A 343 29.68 -41.00 -14.04
C GLU A 343 29.55 -40.90 -12.49
N LEU A 344 28.31 -41.22 -12.08
CA LEU A 344 27.72 -41.80 -10.84
C LEU A 344 28.64 -42.70 -9.97
N PRO A 345 28.37 -42.90 -8.65
CA PRO A 345 27.18 -43.63 -8.19
C PRO A 345 26.48 -43.17 -6.89
N VAL A 346 25.22 -43.61 -6.79
CA VAL A 346 24.30 -43.56 -5.64
C VAL A 346 24.70 -44.60 -4.60
N PRO A 347 24.51 -44.31 -3.30
CA PRO A 347 24.18 -45.35 -2.32
C PRO A 347 22.87 -45.05 -1.57
N GLU A 348 22.07 -46.13 -1.49
CA GLU A 348 20.87 -46.51 -0.70
C GLU A 348 20.06 -45.47 0.08
#